data_AF-A0A5J4QKC9-F1
#
_entry.id   AF-A0A5J4QKC9-F1
#
_cell.length_a   1.000
_cell.length_b   1.000
_cell.length_c   1.000
_cell.angle_alpha   90.00
_cell.angle_beta   90.00
_cell.angle_gamma   90.00
#
_symmetry.space_group_name_H-M   'P 1'
#
loop_
_entity.id
_entity.type
_entity.pdbx_description
1 polymer ?
#
loop_
_entity_poly.entity_id
_entity_poly.type
_entity_poly.pdbx_seq_one_letter_code
_entity_poly.pdbx_strand_id
1 'polypeptide(L)'
;MIGCKGTSGGAIYSTISGTGKLTIKDQCQFTGCQATSGSGGAIYTTLSSTNIQGVFISGTGKTTFSLCTATDKGGSIYLELGSGAETKYSLSEASYLTGNNALYGKNLFINAKGDLQAAVPLDSTTTNTKIKLSAGSDQYESDNLNNLMGYD
;
A
#
# COMPACT_ATOMS: atom_id res chain seq x y z
N MET A 1 3.07 15.28 -4.26
CA MET A 1 2.83 14.85 -5.65
C MET A 1 1.37 15.11 -5.98
N ILE A 2 1.09 15.87 -7.04
CA ILE A 2 -0.27 16.28 -7.41
C ILE A 2 -0.51 15.95 -8.88
N GLY A 3 -1.58 15.22 -9.20
CA GLY A 3 -2.02 14.98 -10.58
C GLY A 3 -1.09 14.09 -11.42
N CYS A 4 -0.19 13.34 -10.79
CA CYS A 4 0.77 12.47 -11.49
C CYS A 4 0.03 11.32 -12.19
N LYS A 5 0.49 10.91 -13.37
CA LYS A 5 -0.11 9.84 -14.16
C LYS A 5 0.95 8.86 -14.65
N GLY A 6 0.62 7.58 -14.61
CA GLY A 6 1.45 6.48 -15.11
C GLY A 6 0.58 5.28 -15.48
N THR A 7 1.13 4.32 -16.23
CA THR A 7 0.41 3.07 -16.56
C THR A 7 0.03 2.32 -15.28
N SER A 8 0.99 2.17 -14.38
CA SER A 8 0.85 1.70 -12.99
C SER A 8 1.69 2.61 -12.10
N GLY A 9 1.29 2.84 -10.85
CA GLY A 9 2.03 3.73 -9.97
C GLY A 9 2.01 5.16 -10.50
N GLY A 10 0.88 5.86 -10.39
CA GLY A 10 0.72 7.17 -11.03
C GLY A 10 1.79 8.19 -10.65
N ALA A 11 2.38 8.05 -9.47
CA ALA A 11 3.47 8.88 -8.98
C ALA A 11 4.77 8.10 -8.75
N ILE A 12 4.68 6.87 -8.22
CA ILE A 12 5.83 6.01 -7.95
C ILE A 12 5.54 4.62 -8.48
N TYR A 13 6.42 4.13 -9.36
CA TYR A 13 6.51 2.73 -9.75
C TYR A 13 7.88 2.20 -9.35
N SER A 14 7.94 1.11 -8.59
CA SER A 14 9.23 0.57 -8.13
C SER A 14 9.27 -0.94 -7.98
N THR A 15 10.49 -1.48 -8.09
CA THR A 15 10.80 -2.88 -7.77
C THR A 15 11.94 -2.90 -6.76
N ILE A 16 11.72 -3.54 -5.62
CA ILE A 16 12.69 -3.67 -4.54
C ILE A 16 13.31 -5.06 -4.62
N SER A 17 14.61 -5.10 -4.87
CA SER A 17 15.41 -6.32 -5.02
C SER A 17 16.76 -6.16 -4.32
N GLY A 18 17.51 -7.25 -4.18
CA GLY A 18 18.79 -7.24 -3.47
C GLY A 18 18.61 -6.69 -2.05
N THR A 19 19.47 -5.77 -1.61
CA THR A 19 19.35 -5.09 -0.30
C THR A 19 18.55 -3.78 -0.36
N GLY A 20 17.69 -3.62 -1.37
CA GLY A 20 16.97 -2.39 -1.67
C GLY A 20 15.99 -1.95 -0.58
N LYS A 21 15.76 -0.64 -0.52
CA LYS A 21 14.81 0.02 0.40
C LYS A 21 14.13 1.19 -0.29
N LEU A 22 12.81 1.28 -0.15
CA LEU A 22 12.06 2.51 -0.46
C LEU A 22 11.53 3.08 0.85
N THR A 23 11.71 4.39 1.06
CA THR A 23 11.14 5.09 2.21
C THR A 23 10.50 6.38 1.75
N ILE A 24 9.21 6.50 2.05
CA ILE A 24 8.47 7.75 1.99
C ILE A 24 8.50 8.32 3.39
N LYS A 25 9.28 9.40 3.54
CA LYS A 25 9.62 9.98 4.83
C LYS A 25 8.85 11.29 5.01
N ASP A 26 8.38 11.53 6.23
CA ASP A 26 7.88 12.82 6.72
C ASP A 26 6.79 13.46 5.86
N GLN A 27 5.52 13.31 6.28
CA GLN A 27 4.35 14.08 5.80
C GLN A 27 4.31 14.39 4.29
N CYS A 28 4.38 13.36 3.46
CA CYS A 28 4.18 13.51 2.02
C CYS A 28 2.68 13.62 1.68
N GLN A 29 2.36 14.16 0.50
CA GLN A 29 0.98 14.22 0.00
C GLN A 29 0.90 13.67 -1.41
N PHE A 30 -0.04 12.77 -1.66
CA PHE A 30 -0.37 12.22 -2.96
C PHE A 30 -1.83 12.56 -3.26
N THR A 31 -2.04 13.48 -4.19
CA THR A 31 -3.38 13.99 -4.50
C THR A 31 -3.66 13.86 -5.99
N GLY A 32 -4.78 13.23 -6.35
CA GLY A 32 -5.18 13.13 -7.75
C GLY A 32 -4.25 12.29 -8.63
N CYS A 33 -3.45 11.40 -8.04
CA CYS A 33 -2.53 10.55 -8.79
C CYS A 33 -3.31 9.42 -9.48
N GLN A 34 -2.92 9.02 -10.68
CA GLN A 34 -3.66 8.05 -11.48
C GLN A 34 -2.79 6.98 -12.13
N ALA A 35 -3.15 5.72 -11.92
CA ALA A 35 -2.76 4.60 -12.77
C ALA A 35 -3.79 4.49 -13.92
N THR A 36 -3.37 4.76 -15.15
CA THR A 36 -4.27 4.92 -16.31
C THR A 36 -4.72 3.59 -16.92
N SER A 37 -4.01 2.49 -16.66
CA SER A 37 -4.33 1.16 -17.19
C SER A 37 -3.79 0.03 -16.32
N GLY A 38 -3.61 0.30 -15.02
CA GLY A 38 -2.97 -0.62 -14.09
C GLY A 38 -3.35 -0.34 -12.63
N SER A 39 -2.43 -0.69 -11.74
CA SER A 39 -2.63 -0.69 -10.29
C SER A 39 -1.78 0.36 -9.60
N GLY A 40 -2.15 0.72 -8.37
CA GLY A 40 -1.40 1.69 -7.57
C GLY A 40 -1.61 3.11 -8.09
N GLY A 41 -2.76 3.73 -7.81
CA GLY A 41 -3.06 5.04 -8.38
C GLY A 41 -2.02 6.11 -8.03
N ALA A 42 -1.42 6.03 -6.84
CA ALA A 42 -0.22 6.77 -6.49
C ALA A 42 1.04 5.89 -6.56
N ILE A 43 1.03 4.75 -5.87
CA ILE A 43 2.23 3.93 -5.65
C ILE A 43 1.96 2.50 -6.10
N TYR A 44 2.83 2.00 -6.97
CA TYR A 44 2.94 0.58 -7.32
C TYR A 44 4.33 0.11 -6.92
N THR A 45 4.40 -0.94 -6.09
CA THR A 45 5.70 -1.51 -5.70
C THR A 45 5.68 -3.03 -5.66
N THR A 46 6.70 -3.65 -6.28
CA THR A 46 6.96 -5.09 -6.19
C THR A 46 8.16 -5.36 -5.28
N LEU A 47 8.03 -6.30 -4.33
CA LEU A 47 9.08 -6.75 -3.44
C LEU A 47 9.51 -8.16 -3.90
N SER A 48 10.61 -8.25 -4.65
CA SER A 48 10.88 -9.43 -5.48
C SER A 48 11.76 -10.52 -4.83
N SER A 49 12.24 -10.31 -3.60
CA SER A 49 13.13 -11.28 -2.93
C SER A 49 13.11 -11.12 -1.41
N THR A 50 13.62 -12.11 -0.69
CA THR A 50 13.68 -12.15 0.78
C THR A 50 14.79 -11.28 1.39
N ASN A 51 15.83 -10.97 0.62
CA ASN A 51 17.02 -10.24 1.08
C ASN A 51 16.89 -8.71 1.04
N ILE A 52 15.67 -8.19 0.90
CA ILE A 52 15.38 -6.76 0.83
C ILE A 52 15.22 -6.14 2.22
N GLN A 53 15.43 -4.82 2.29
CA GLN A 53 15.04 -4.06 3.48
C GLN A 53 13.54 -3.79 3.49
N GLY A 54 12.94 -3.42 2.34
CA GLY A 54 11.50 -3.26 2.22
C GLY A 54 10.98 -1.88 1.81
N VAL A 55 9.69 -1.66 2.02
CA VAL A 55 8.98 -0.41 1.70
C VAL A 55 8.36 0.19 2.97
N PHE A 56 8.65 1.46 3.24
CA PHE A 56 8.25 2.10 4.49
C PHE A 56 7.62 3.47 4.24
N ILE A 57 6.46 3.71 4.85
CA ILE A 57 5.92 5.06 5.07
C ILE A 57 6.12 5.36 6.55
N SER A 58 7.03 6.27 6.86
CA SER A 58 7.50 6.51 8.24
C SER A 58 7.89 7.97 8.47
N GLY A 59 8.04 8.37 9.72
CA GLY A 59 8.46 9.73 10.09
C GLY A 59 7.62 10.31 11.22
N THR A 60 7.67 11.63 11.37
CA THR A 60 6.98 12.35 12.47
C THR A 60 5.56 12.80 12.12
N GLY A 61 5.03 12.45 10.95
CA GLY A 61 3.64 12.73 10.61
C GLY A 61 3.13 11.96 9.39
N LYS A 62 1.81 12.07 9.17
CA LYS A 62 1.08 11.24 8.22
C LYS A 62 1.31 11.66 6.77
N THR A 63 1.61 10.67 5.93
CA THR A 63 1.58 10.79 4.47
C THR A 63 0.16 10.56 3.97
N THR A 64 -0.40 11.53 3.25
CA THR A 64 -1.80 11.50 2.84
C THR A 64 -1.99 11.03 1.40
N PHE A 65 -3.08 10.31 1.16
CA PHE A 65 -3.52 9.88 -0.17
C PHE A 65 -4.97 10.31 -0.38
N SER A 66 -5.23 11.16 -1.37
CA SER A 66 -6.58 11.63 -1.70
C SER A 66 -6.80 11.66 -3.21
N LEU A 67 -8.05 11.42 -3.65
CA LEU A 67 -8.42 11.47 -5.07
C LEU A 67 -7.57 10.56 -5.98
N CYS A 68 -6.87 9.57 -5.42
CA CYS A 68 -5.99 8.70 -6.18
C CYS A 68 -6.79 7.59 -6.84
N THR A 69 -6.54 7.31 -8.12
CA THR A 69 -7.35 6.36 -8.89
C THR A 69 -6.50 5.33 -9.62
N ALA A 70 -6.95 4.08 -9.62
CA ALA A 70 -6.41 3.02 -10.43
C ALA A 70 -7.54 2.34 -11.21
N THR A 71 -7.23 1.79 -12.39
CA THR A 71 -8.23 1.05 -13.17
C THR A 71 -8.43 -0.38 -12.67
N ASP A 72 -7.44 -0.95 -11.97
CA ASP A 72 -7.49 -2.32 -11.45
C ASP A 72 -7.42 -2.36 -9.91
N LYS A 73 -6.21 -2.39 -9.32
CA LYS A 73 -6.04 -2.60 -7.88
C LYS A 73 -5.36 -1.42 -7.19
N GLY A 74 -5.68 -1.19 -5.91
CA GLY A 74 -4.94 -0.26 -5.06
C GLY A 74 -5.06 1.18 -5.54
N GLY A 75 -6.21 1.81 -5.33
CA GLY A 75 -6.47 3.16 -5.82
C GLY A 75 -5.47 4.19 -5.32
N SER A 76 -4.87 3.97 -4.13
CA SER A 76 -3.69 4.71 -3.69
C SER A 76 -2.43 3.86 -3.82
N ILE A 77 -2.38 2.71 -3.17
CA ILE A 77 -1.19 1.88 -3.04
C ILE A 77 -1.49 0.46 -3.51
N TYR A 78 -0.63 -0.07 -4.35
CA TYR A 78 -0.58 -1.49 -4.69
C TYR A 78 0.79 -2.05 -4.30
N LEU A 79 0.77 -3.13 -3.51
CA LEU A 79 1.97 -3.89 -3.16
C LEU A 79 1.88 -5.31 -3.71
N GLU A 80 2.89 -5.73 -4.45
CA GLU A 80 3.11 -7.14 -4.78
C GLU A 80 4.26 -7.68 -3.93
N LEU A 81 3.97 -8.63 -3.06
CA LEU A 81 4.90 -9.22 -2.11
C LEU A 81 5.33 -10.59 -2.64
N GLY A 82 6.58 -10.73 -3.04
CA GLY A 82 7.16 -12.04 -3.34
C GLY A 82 7.18 -12.95 -2.12
N SER A 83 7.24 -14.26 -2.34
CA SER A 83 7.28 -15.25 -1.26
C SER A 83 8.46 -14.96 -0.30
N GLY A 84 8.16 -14.84 0.99
CA GLY A 84 9.10 -14.50 2.06
C GLY A 84 9.36 -12.99 2.26
N ALA A 85 8.74 -12.11 1.46
CA ALA A 85 8.80 -10.66 1.61
C ALA A 85 7.59 -10.06 2.36
N GLU A 86 6.67 -10.89 2.85
CA GLU A 86 5.37 -10.51 3.41
C GLU A 86 5.48 -9.59 4.62
N THR A 87 6.60 -9.64 5.35
CA THR A 87 6.85 -8.81 6.53
C THR A 87 7.76 -7.60 6.24
N LYS A 88 8.17 -7.39 4.99
CA LYS A 88 9.16 -6.38 4.59
C LYS A 88 8.52 -5.05 4.19
N TYR A 89 7.44 -4.65 4.84
CA TYR A 89 6.85 -3.34 4.62
C TYR A 89 6.20 -2.78 5.88
N SER A 90 6.04 -1.46 5.94
CA SER A 90 5.20 -0.79 6.94
C SER A 90 4.57 0.46 6.36
N LEU A 91 3.25 0.59 6.52
CA LEU A 91 2.48 1.74 6.08
C LEU A 91 1.90 2.52 7.27
N SER A 92 2.50 2.42 8.45
CA SER A 92 1.93 2.95 9.71
C SER A 92 1.68 4.45 9.71
N GLU A 93 2.41 5.19 8.87
CA GLU A 93 2.23 6.63 8.69
C GLU A 93 1.43 7.00 7.43
N ALA A 94 0.80 6.06 6.75
CA ALA A 94 -0.17 6.39 5.70
C ALA A 94 -1.45 6.99 6.31
N SER A 95 -2.18 7.78 5.52
CA SER A 95 -3.51 8.29 5.84
C SER A 95 -4.31 8.38 4.54
N TYR A 96 -5.32 7.53 4.39
CA TYR A 96 -6.18 7.53 3.21
C TYR A 96 -7.37 8.45 3.44
N LEU A 97 -7.43 9.51 2.66
CA LEU A 97 -8.52 10.48 2.66
C LEU A 97 -9.57 10.08 1.60
N THR A 98 -10.51 10.97 1.33
CA THR A 98 -11.66 10.68 0.46
C THR A 98 -11.31 10.68 -1.04
N GLY A 99 -12.17 10.00 -1.80
CA GLY A 99 -12.15 10.01 -3.27
C GLY A 99 -11.10 9.11 -3.91
N ASN A 100 -10.39 8.29 -3.13
CA ASN A 100 -9.58 7.22 -3.70
C ASN A 100 -10.48 6.14 -4.33
N ASN A 101 -10.08 5.56 -5.47
CA ASN A 101 -10.91 4.60 -6.17
C ASN A 101 -10.10 3.57 -6.97
N ALA A 102 -10.58 2.34 -6.99
CA ALA A 102 -10.09 1.23 -7.82
C ALA A 102 -11.18 0.16 -7.93
N LEU A 103 -11.02 -0.79 -8.85
CA LEU A 103 -11.89 -1.97 -8.92
C LEU A 103 -11.75 -2.82 -7.66
N TYR A 104 -10.50 -2.99 -7.18
CA TYR A 104 -10.22 -3.68 -5.92
C TYR A 104 -9.24 -2.88 -5.02
N GLY A 105 -9.62 -2.62 -3.77
CA GLY A 105 -8.78 -1.95 -2.80
C GLY A 105 -8.70 -0.47 -3.13
N LYS A 106 -9.76 0.29 -2.82
CA LYS A 106 -9.84 1.72 -3.16
C LYS A 106 -8.67 2.51 -2.58
N ASN A 107 -8.18 2.12 -1.40
CA ASN A 107 -7.01 2.70 -0.77
C ASN A 107 -5.79 1.82 -1.03
N LEU A 108 -5.82 0.59 -0.53
CA LEU A 108 -4.68 -0.33 -0.55
C LEU A 108 -5.11 -1.68 -1.09
N PHE A 109 -4.26 -2.25 -1.94
CA PHE A 109 -4.34 -3.66 -2.30
C PHE A 109 -2.98 -4.33 -2.07
N ILE A 110 -3.00 -5.49 -1.41
CA ILE A 110 -1.81 -6.34 -1.20
C ILE A 110 -1.98 -7.65 -1.94
N ASN A 111 -1.05 -7.95 -2.84
CA ASN A 111 -0.95 -9.23 -3.53
C ASN A 111 0.23 -10.01 -2.93
N ALA A 112 -0.03 -10.94 -2.02
CA ALA A 112 1.00 -11.78 -1.43
C ALA A 112 1.19 -13.03 -2.28
N LYS A 113 2.42 -13.37 -2.68
CA LYS A 113 2.70 -14.62 -3.41
C LYS A 113 2.91 -15.82 -2.50
N GLY A 114 3.12 -15.58 -1.20
CA GLY A 114 3.21 -16.60 -0.16
C GLY A 114 1.92 -16.66 0.65
N ASP A 115 1.99 -16.23 1.90
CA ASP A 115 0.87 -16.30 2.86
C ASP A 115 0.34 -14.89 3.17
N LEU A 116 -0.91 -14.60 2.79
CA LEU A 116 -1.52 -13.31 3.08
C LEU A 116 -1.68 -13.07 4.58
N GLN A 117 -1.87 -14.12 5.40
CA GLN A 117 -1.93 -13.97 6.85
C GLN A 117 -0.57 -13.59 7.44
N ALA A 118 0.54 -13.95 6.80
CA ALA A 118 1.85 -13.45 7.17
C ALA A 118 2.02 -11.96 6.78
N ALA A 119 1.42 -11.54 5.66
CA ALA A 119 1.47 -10.16 5.18
C ALA A 119 0.55 -9.23 5.97
N VAL A 120 -0.62 -9.72 6.39
CA VAL A 120 -1.64 -9.00 7.15
C VAL A 120 -2.16 -9.94 8.25
N PRO A 121 -1.44 -10.08 9.38
CA PRO A 121 -1.86 -10.94 10.47
C PRO A 121 -3.21 -10.48 11.03
N LEU A 122 -4.15 -11.41 11.14
CA LEU A 122 -5.36 -11.22 11.94
C LEU A 122 -4.92 -11.00 13.38
N ASP A 123 -5.51 -10.01 14.06
CA ASP A 123 -5.17 -9.60 15.44
C ASP A 123 -5.19 -10.79 16.41
N SER A 124 -4.06 -11.47 16.52
CA SER A 124 -3.76 -12.44 17.55
C SER A 124 -2.68 -11.78 18.40
N THR A 125 -3.05 -11.53 19.64
CA THR A 125 -2.48 -10.64 20.65
C THR A 125 -1.01 -10.87 21.06
N THR A 126 -0.14 -11.41 20.19
CA THR A 126 1.18 -11.94 20.59
C THR A 126 2.39 -11.60 19.72
N THR A 127 2.30 -10.79 18.65
CA THR A 127 3.52 -10.36 17.94
C THR A 127 3.50 -8.88 17.53
N ASN A 128 4.67 -8.23 17.62
CA ASN A 128 4.92 -6.81 17.31
C ASN A 128 4.59 -6.36 15.88
N THR A 129 3.99 -7.21 15.06
CA THR A 129 3.40 -6.89 13.76
C THR A 129 2.04 -6.24 13.95
N LYS A 130 1.99 -5.08 14.62
CA LYS A 130 0.98 -4.07 14.30
C LYS A 130 1.30 -3.56 12.90
N ILE A 131 1.02 -4.37 11.88
CA ILE A 131 1.07 -3.95 10.48
C ILE A 131 -0.12 -3.02 10.32
N LYS A 132 0.05 -1.81 10.82
CA LYS A 132 -0.96 -0.77 10.69
C LYS A 132 -0.85 -0.37 9.23
N LEU A 133 -1.69 -0.96 8.39
CA LEU A 133 -1.94 -0.51 7.02
C LEU A 133 -2.44 0.94 6.98
N SER A 134 -2.52 1.60 8.13
CA SER A 134 -3.30 2.78 8.47
C SER A 134 -4.77 2.64 8.10
N ALA A 135 -5.31 1.43 8.33
CA ALA A 135 -6.74 1.18 8.38
C ALA A 135 -7.40 2.13 9.40
N GLY A 136 -8.67 2.47 9.13
CA GLY A 136 -9.53 3.22 10.03
C GLY A 136 -9.90 2.42 11.29
N SER A 137 -11.02 2.77 11.92
CA SER A 137 -11.58 1.94 12.99
C SER A 137 -12.14 0.63 12.43
N ASP A 138 -12.27 -0.40 13.26
CA ASP A 138 -12.84 -1.69 12.85
C ASP A 138 -14.24 -1.53 12.23
N GLN A 139 -15.08 -0.66 12.83
CA GLN A 139 -16.39 -0.31 12.29
C GLN A 139 -16.29 0.35 10.91
N TYR A 140 -15.35 1.28 10.74
CA TYR A 140 -15.15 1.93 9.45
C TYR A 140 -14.73 0.92 8.38
N GLU A 141 -13.82 0.01 8.69
CA GLU A 141 -13.38 -1.01 7.73
C GLU A 141 -14.47 -2.05 7.46
N SER A 142 -15.27 -2.44 8.45
CA SER A 142 -16.42 -3.34 8.24
C SER A 142 -17.49 -2.72 7.34
N ASP A 143 -17.67 -1.40 7.42
CA ASP A 143 -18.59 -0.65 6.57
C ASP A 143 -18.01 -0.37 5.17
N ASN A 144 -16.69 -0.51 5.00
CA ASN A 144 -15.96 -0.15 3.80
C ASN A 144 -15.02 -1.26 3.32
N LEU A 145 -15.52 -2.51 3.25
CA LEU A 145 -14.76 -3.72 2.90
C LEU A 145 -13.95 -3.62 1.59
N ASN A 146 -14.29 -2.70 0.70
CA ASN A 146 -13.60 -2.50 -0.57
C ASN A 146 -12.37 -1.57 -0.49
N ASN A 147 -12.13 -0.93 0.66
CA ASN A 147 -11.04 0.03 0.81
C ASN A 147 -9.67 -0.64 0.91
N LEU A 148 -9.59 -1.70 1.71
CA LEU A 148 -8.38 -2.48 1.95
C LEU A 148 -8.69 -3.91 1.53
N MET A 149 -7.96 -4.43 0.55
CA MET A 149 -8.12 -5.81 0.12
C MET A 149 -6.77 -6.49 -0.01
N GLY A 150 -6.78 -7.80 0.19
CA GLY A 150 -5.62 -8.66 0.06
C GLY A 150 -5.99 -9.92 -0.69
N TYR A 151 -5.01 -10.51 -1.37
CA TYR A 151 -5.11 -11.81 -2.01
C TYR A 151 -3.79 -12.56 -1.88
N ASP A 152 -3.86 -13.87 -1.65
CA ASP A 152 -2.80 -14.86 -1.82
C ASP A 152 -3.14 -15.93 -2.87
#